data_AF-A0A959E1K0-F1
#
_entry.id   AF-A0A959E1K0-F1
#
_cell.length_a   1.000
_cell.length_b   1.000
_cell.length_c   1.000
_cell.angle_alpha   90.00
_cell.angle_beta   90.00
_cell.angle_gamma   90.00
#
_symmetry.space_group_name_H-M   'P 1'
#
loop_
_entity.id
_entity.type
_entity.pdbx_description
1 polymer ?
#
loop_
_entity_poly.entity_id
_entity_poly.type
_entity_poly.pdbx_seq_one_letter_code
_entity_poly.pdbx_strand_id
1 'polypeptide(L)'
;MEFHPDDYAKARKKVLEKKEFYGHLSTYLVVCFGLFLLNMLTAPYHWWFIYPTLGWGIGLFAHFVNTFGFPGTQNYSKEWEEEEIQRELHKMKKHRKEEKPEHLDLKELEKRPQPRWRDDELV
;
A
#
# COMPACT_ATOMS: atom_id res chain seq x y z
N MET A 1 6.12 -1.79 27.51
CA MET A 1 5.83 -1.23 26.18
C MET A 1 5.03 -2.31 25.45
N GLU A 2 3.70 -2.29 25.60
CA GLU A 2 2.82 -3.22 24.88
C GLU A 2 2.75 -2.75 23.43
N PHE A 3 3.31 -3.53 22.52
CA PHE A 3 3.16 -3.29 21.09
C PHE A 3 1.79 -3.81 20.67
N HIS A 4 0.90 -2.92 20.23
CA HIS A 4 -0.38 -3.34 19.67
C HIS A 4 -0.13 -4.04 18.32
N PRO A 5 -0.86 -5.12 17.97
CA PRO A 5 -0.69 -5.82 16.69
C PRO A 5 -0.89 -4.88 15.47
N ASP A 6 -1.64 -3.79 15.64
CA ASP A 6 -1.83 -2.74 14.62
C ASP A 6 -0.52 -1.99 14.30
N ASP A 7 0.37 -1.81 15.27
CA ASP A 7 1.65 -1.12 15.08
C ASP A 7 2.61 -1.96 14.22
N TYR A 8 2.60 -3.28 14.42
CA TYR A 8 3.38 -4.22 13.61
C TYR A 8 2.92 -4.23 12.15
N ALA A 9 1.61 -4.24 11.90
CA ALA A 9 1.06 -4.21 10.55
C ALA A 9 1.43 -2.90 9.81
N LYS A 10 1.31 -1.76 10.49
CA LYS A 10 1.71 -0.44 9.94
C LYS A 10 3.20 -0.37 9.63
N ALA A 11 4.05 -0.88 10.53
CA ALA A 11 5.49 -0.92 10.31
C ALA A 11 5.85 -1.83 9.11
N ARG A 12 5.20 -3.00 8.99
CA ARG A 12 5.45 -3.96 7.90
C ARG A 12 5.08 -3.39 6.54
N LYS A 13 3.95 -2.69 6.42
CA LYS A 13 3.52 -2.01 5.18
C LYS A 13 4.59 -1.04 4.68
N LYS A 14 5.08 -0.16 5.56
CA LYS A 14 6.10 0.83 5.22
C LYS A 14 7.42 0.20 4.76
N VAL A 15 7.80 -0.94 5.32
CA VAL A 15 9.01 -1.66 4.89
C VAL A 15 8.81 -2.29 3.51
N LEU A 16 7.61 -2.83 3.25
CA LEU A 16 7.28 -3.44 1.96
C LEU A 16 7.29 -2.40 0.82
N GLU A 17 6.65 -1.25 1.04
CA GLU A 17 6.61 -0.15 0.06
C GLU A 17 8.01 0.37 -0.26
N LYS A 18 8.86 0.52 0.76
CA LYS A 18 10.27 0.89 0.55
C LYS A 18 11.00 -0.17 -0.29
N LYS A 19 10.79 -1.45 0.01
CA LYS A 19 11.46 -2.56 -0.70
C LYS A 19 11.07 -2.59 -2.19
N GLU A 20 9.80 -2.41 -2.50
CA GLU A 20 9.32 -2.34 -3.90
C GLU A 20 9.93 -1.14 -4.63
N PHE A 21 9.98 0.02 -3.98
CA PHE A 21 10.64 1.19 -4.54
C PHE A 21 12.12 0.93 -4.87
N TYR A 22 12.89 0.33 -3.95
CA TYR A 22 14.30 0.00 -4.21
C TYR A 22 14.45 -0.99 -5.37
N GLY A 23 13.51 -1.93 -5.53
CA GLY A 23 13.46 -2.84 -6.68
C GLY A 23 13.36 -2.08 -8.00
N HIS A 24 12.37 -1.20 -8.12
CA HIS A 24 12.16 -0.37 -9.30
C HIS A 24 13.33 0.60 -9.57
N LEU A 25 13.88 1.24 -8.53
CA LEU A 25 15.04 2.11 -8.65
C LEU A 25 16.27 1.36 -9.15
N SER A 26 16.54 0.15 -8.62
CA SER A 26 17.67 -0.67 -9.06
C SER A 26 17.57 -1.02 -10.55
N THR A 27 16.37 -1.42 -11.00
CA THR A 27 16.12 -1.76 -12.40
C THR A 27 16.29 -0.54 -13.28
N TYR A 28 15.78 0.62 -12.85
CA TYR A 28 15.94 1.88 -13.56
C TYR A 28 17.42 2.25 -13.72
N LEU A 29 18.23 2.14 -12.67
CA LEU A 29 19.67 2.43 -12.73
C LEU A 29 20.40 1.49 -13.69
N VAL A 30 20.10 0.19 -13.65
CA VAL A 30 20.71 -0.81 -14.56
C VAL A 30 20.33 -0.52 -16.01
N VAL A 31 19.04 -0.22 -16.28
CA VAL A 31 18.57 0.10 -17.63
C VAL A 31 19.15 1.42 -18.14
N CYS A 32 19.17 2.47 -17.32
CA CYS A 32 19.77 3.76 -17.67
C CYS A 32 21.26 3.62 -17.96
N PHE A 33 21.99 2.86 -17.14
CA PHE A 33 23.41 2.61 -17.34
C PHE A 33 23.67 1.81 -18.62
N GLY A 34 22.87 0.77 -18.89
CA GLY A 34 22.93 0.01 -20.14
C GLY A 34 22.65 0.88 -21.37
N LEU A 35 21.61 1.71 -21.33
CA LEU A 35 21.27 2.65 -22.41
C LEU A 35 22.35 3.70 -22.62
N PHE A 36 22.95 4.23 -21.55
CA PHE A 36 24.06 5.17 -21.61
C PHE A 36 25.28 4.55 -22.31
N LEU A 37 25.67 3.34 -21.90
CA LEU A 37 26.77 2.61 -22.54
C LEU A 37 26.49 2.32 -24.01
N LEU A 38 25.28 1.86 -24.32
CA LEU A 38 24.87 1.57 -25.70
C LEU A 38 24.87 2.83 -26.56
N ASN A 39 24.46 3.97 -26.01
CA ASN A 39 24.51 5.26 -26.70
C ASN A 39 25.95 5.69 -27.01
N MET A 40 26.86 5.56 -26.04
CA MET A 40 28.30 5.82 -26.24
C MET A 40 28.90 4.93 -27.34
N LEU A 41 28.48 3.67 -27.42
CA LEU A 41 29.01 2.71 -28.40
C LEU A 41 28.43 2.91 -29.81
N THR A 42 27.16 3.32 -29.92
CA THR A 42 26.44 3.34 -31.20
C THR A 42 26.45 4.72 -31.85
N ALA A 43 26.25 5.79 -31.07
CA ALA A 43 26.10 7.13 -31.60
C ALA A 43 26.45 8.20 -30.53
N PRO A 44 27.74 8.44 -30.25
CA PRO A 44 28.15 9.37 -29.18
C PRO A 44 27.72 10.83 -29.42
N TYR A 45 27.37 11.19 -30.65
CA TYR A 45 26.88 12.54 -31.01
C TYR A 45 25.34 12.66 -30.96
N HIS A 46 24.60 11.58 -30.69
CA HIS A 46 23.14 11.58 -30.60
C HIS A 46 22.65 10.98 -29.29
N TRP A 47 22.15 11.83 -28.39
CA TRP A 47 21.77 11.47 -27.04
C TRP A 47 20.35 10.89 -26.96
N TRP A 48 20.06 9.92 -27.82
CA TRP A 48 18.73 9.30 -27.89
C TRP A 48 18.33 8.60 -26.58
N PHE A 49 19.28 8.16 -25.75
CA PHE A 49 18.99 7.53 -24.46
C PHE A 49 18.18 8.43 -23.50
N ILE A 50 18.18 9.75 -23.71
CA ILE A 50 17.42 10.71 -22.91
C ILE A 50 15.91 10.47 -23.04
N TYR A 51 15.41 10.11 -24.22
CA TYR A 51 13.97 9.95 -24.44
C TYR A 51 13.35 8.84 -23.58
N PRO A 52 13.87 7.59 -23.60
CA PRO A 52 13.35 6.53 -22.72
C PRO A 52 13.64 6.80 -21.25
N THR A 53 14.80 7.39 -20.90
CA THR A 53 15.15 7.67 -19.51
C THR A 53 14.29 8.79 -18.90
N LEU A 54 13.95 9.84 -19.65
CA LEU A 54 13.01 10.87 -19.19
C LEU A 54 11.58 10.32 -19.07
N GLY A 55 11.11 9.56 -20.07
CA GLY A 55 9.75 9.00 -20.04
C GLY A 55 9.54 8.09 -18.82
N TRP A 56 10.48 7.19 -18.56
CA TRP A 56 10.42 6.30 -17.39
C TRP A 56 10.81 7.00 -16.08
N GLY A 57 11.72 7.97 -16.13
CA GLY A 57 12.20 8.73 -14.98
C GLY A 57 11.09 9.53 -14.31
N ILE A 58 10.12 10.05 -15.06
CA ILE A 58 8.95 10.75 -14.51
C ILE A 58 8.09 9.80 -13.67
N GLY A 59 7.83 8.58 -14.15
CA GLY A 59 7.05 7.59 -13.41
C GLY A 59 7.77 7.14 -12.12
N LEU A 60 9.09 6.95 -12.20
CA LEU A 60 9.92 6.63 -11.03
C LEU A 60 9.93 7.78 -10.02
N PHE A 61 10.01 9.03 -10.48
CA PHE A 61 9.98 10.21 -9.63
C PHE A 61 8.64 10.35 -8.90
N ALA A 62 7.52 10.10 -9.59
CA ALA A 62 6.20 10.06 -8.95
C ALA A 62 6.11 8.97 -7.87
N HIS A 63 6.65 7.77 -8.15
CA HIS A 63 6.69 6.69 -7.16
C HIS A 63 7.60 7.02 -5.98
N PHE A 64 8.76 7.66 -6.21
CA PHE A 64 9.66 8.14 -5.16
C PHE A 64 8.97 9.13 -4.23
N VAL A 65 8.28 10.12 -4.80
CA VAL A 65 7.51 11.09 -4.03
C VAL A 65 6.41 10.42 -3.21
N ASN A 66 5.74 9.41 -3.76
CA ASN A 66 4.72 8.65 -3.03
C ASN A 66 5.32 7.81 -1.88
N THR A 67 6.44 7.12 -2.11
CA THR A 67 7.06 6.23 -1.12
C THR A 67 7.80 6.98 0.00
N PHE A 68 8.52 8.05 -0.33
CA PHE A 68 9.31 8.81 0.65
C PHE A 68 8.58 10.03 1.20
N GLY A 69 7.53 10.50 0.52
CA GLY A 69 6.87 11.76 0.82
C GLY A 69 7.72 12.96 0.40
N PHE A 70 7.08 14.10 0.16
CA PHE A 70 7.80 15.36 0.03
C PHE A 70 8.29 15.82 1.42
N PRO A 71 9.53 16.33 1.56
CA PRO A 71 9.97 16.98 2.79
C PRO A 71 9.09 18.22 3.05
N GLY A 72 8.08 18.06 3.91
CA GLY A 72 7.13 19.12 4.27
C GLY A 72 5.63 18.73 4.23
N THR A 73 5.24 17.72 3.44
CA THR A 73 3.81 17.30 3.29
C THR A 73 3.50 15.92 3.83
N GLN A 74 4.50 15.21 4.37
CA GLN A 74 4.35 13.84 4.88
C GLN A 74 3.29 13.71 5.99
N ASN A 75 3.05 14.76 6.78
CA ASN A 75 2.01 14.76 7.80
C ASN A 75 0.63 14.95 7.18
N TYR A 76 0.45 15.93 6.29
CA TYR A 76 -0.84 16.23 5.67
C TYR A 76 -1.45 15.03 4.92
N SER A 77 -0.66 14.32 4.13
CA SER A 77 -1.16 13.18 3.37
C SER A 77 -1.57 12.02 4.27
N LYS A 78 -0.80 11.74 5.34
CA LYS A 78 -1.12 10.65 6.28
C LYS A 78 -2.32 10.97 7.15
N GLU A 79 -2.41 12.19 7.64
CA GLU A 79 -3.51 12.62 8.51
C GLU A 79 -4.83 12.58 7.73
N TRP A 80 -4.82 13.07 6.48
CA TRP A 80 -5.97 12.96 5.58
C TRP A 80 -6.33 11.51 5.24
N GLU A 81 -5.34 10.67 4.94
CA GLU A 81 -5.57 9.25 4.60
C GLU A 81 -6.14 8.47 5.81
N GLU A 82 -5.64 8.75 7.02
CA GLU A 82 -6.12 8.14 8.26
C GLU A 82 -7.54 8.64 8.62
N GLU A 83 -7.85 9.92 8.36
CA GLU A 83 -9.21 10.48 8.49
C GLU A 83 -10.21 9.81 7.54
N GLU A 84 -9.87 9.63 6.26
CA GLU A 84 -10.76 8.97 5.30
C GLU A 84 -10.98 7.49 5.64
N ILE A 85 -9.92 6.77 6.06
CA ILE A 85 -10.06 5.38 6.54
C ILE A 85 -11.00 5.32 7.75
N GLN A 86 -10.88 6.25 8.70
CA GLN A 86 -11.78 6.32 9.85
C GLN A 86 -13.22 6.61 9.44
N ARG A 87 -13.44 7.53 8.48
CA ARG A 87 -14.79 7.81 7.94
C ARG A 87 -15.41 6.56 7.34
N GLU A 88 -14.66 5.83 6.52
CA GLU A 88 -15.18 4.65 5.84
C GLU A 88 -15.46 3.50 6.83
N LEU A 89 -14.58 3.27 7.80
CA LEU A 89 -14.81 2.34 8.91
C LEU A 89 -16.07 2.71 9.72
N HIS A 90 -16.29 4.00 9.95
CA HIS A 90 -17.48 4.48 10.66
C HIS A 90 -18.76 4.21 9.87
N LYS A 91 -18.75 4.46 8.55
CA LYS A 91 -19.87 4.11 7.66
C LYS A 91 -20.15 2.61 7.67
N MET A 92 -19.13 1.77 7.57
CA MET A 92 -19.27 0.31 7.63
C MET A 92 -19.84 -0.16 8.98
N LYS A 93 -19.39 0.41 10.10
CA LYS A 93 -19.94 0.10 11.43
C LYS A 93 -21.39 0.54 11.57
N LYS A 94 -21.75 1.71 11.04
CA LYS A 94 -23.13 2.22 11.05
C LYS A 94 -24.05 1.33 10.24
N HIS A 95 -23.66 0.99 9.00
CA HIS A 95 -24.41 0.04 8.17
C HIS A 95 -24.56 -1.33 8.83
N ARG A 96 -23.49 -1.88 9.42
CA ARG A 96 -23.57 -3.15 10.17
C ARG A 96 -24.54 -3.08 11.35
N LYS A 97 -24.63 -1.95 12.05
CA LYS A 97 -25.59 -1.74 13.15
C LYS A 97 -27.03 -1.64 12.65
N GLU A 98 -27.25 -1.01 11.49
CA GLU A 98 -28.56 -0.85 10.87
C GLU A 98 -29.05 -2.16 10.22
N GLU A 99 -28.15 -2.97 9.65
CA GLU A 99 -28.45 -4.30 9.10
C GLU A 99 -28.75 -5.34 10.19
N LYS A 100 -28.17 -5.19 11.38
CA LYS A 100 -28.41 -6.11 12.50
C LYS A 100 -29.80 -5.79 13.05
N PRO A 101 -30.81 -6.66 12.87
CA PRO A 101 -32.14 -6.34 13.36
C PRO A 101 -32.10 -6.11 14.88
N GLU A 102 -32.65 -4.99 15.33
CA GLU A 102 -32.65 -4.51 16.72
C GLU A 102 -33.25 -5.53 17.71
N HIS A 103 -34.00 -6.51 17.21
CA HIS A 103 -34.57 -7.62 17.98
C HIS A 103 -33.62 -8.81 18.20
N LEU A 104 -32.36 -8.76 17.75
CA LEU A 104 -31.33 -9.74 18.13
C LEU A 104 -30.92 -9.54 19.58
N ASP A 105 -31.83 -9.89 20.49
CA ASP A 105 -31.57 -10.01 21.91
C ASP A 105 -30.43 -11.03 22.06
N LEU A 106 -29.26 -10.59 22.53
CA LEU A 106 -28.07 -11.45 22.65
C LEU A 106 -28.36 -12.68 23.54
N LYS A 107 -29.37 -12.55 24.40
CA LYS A 107 -29.95 -13.62 25.23
C LYS A 107 -30.61 -14.74 24.41
N GLU A 108 -31.11 -14.46 23.22
CA GLU A 108 -31.71 -15.44 22.29
C GLU A 108 -30.63 -16.24 21.57
N LEU A 109 -29.51 -15.60 21.19
CA LEU A 109 -28.35 -16.25 20.57
C LEU A 109 -27.61 -17.15 21.55
N GLU A 110 -27.47 -16.73 22.80
CA GLU A 110 -26.85 -17.53 23.87
C GLU A 110 -27.69 -18.77 24.22
N LYS A 111 -29.01 -18.70 24.03
CA LYS A 111 -29.94 -19.82 24.21
C LYS A 111 -29.97 -20.81 23.05
N ARG A 112 -29.47 -20.44 21.87
CA ARG A 112 -29.45 -21.36 20.73
C ARG A 112 -28.31 -22.36 20.91
N PRO A 113 -28.57 -23.67 20.79
CA PRO A 113 -27.49 -24.66 20.80
C PRO A 113 -26.58 -24.37 19.60
N GLN A 114 -25.34 -23.96 19.89
CA GLN A 114 -24.33 -23.69 18.87
C GLN A 114 -24.02 -24.99 18.11
N PRO A 115 -24.11 -24.99 16.77
CA PRO A 115 -23.76 -26.16 15.97
C PRO A 115 -22.27 -26.49 16.17
N ARG A 116 -21.98 -27.78 16.36
CA ARG A 116 -20.62 -28.31 16.49
C ARG A 116 -20.02 -28.40 15.09
N TRP A 117 -19.52 -27.27 14.58
CA TRP A 117 -18.74 -27.25 13.34
C TRP A 117 -17.54 -28.18 13.50
N ARG A 118 -17.29 -28.97 12.47
CA ARG A 118 -16.23 -29.97 12.42
C ARG A 118 -15.22 -29.49 11.37
N ASP A 119 -13.96 -29.35 11.78
CA ASP A 119 -12.90 -28.73 10.98
C ASP A 119 -12.61 -29.49 9.67
N ASP A 120 -13.14 -30.70 9.53
CA ASP A 120 -13.10 -31.59 8.37
C ASP A 120 -14.04 -31.21 7.21
N GLU A 121 -14.95 -30.25 7.38
CA GLU A 121 -15.89 -29.81 6.31
C GLU A 121 -15.39 -28.57 5.52
N LEU A 122 -14.27 -27.97 5.90
CA LEU A 122 -13.72 -26.78 5.24
C LEU A 122 -12.56 -27.19 4.30
N VAL A 123 -12.90 -27.57 3.06
CA VAL A 123 -11.95 -27.90 1.97
C VAL A 123 -11.92 -26.79 0.92
#